data_AF-A0A819K029-F1
#
_entry.id   AF-A0A819K029-F1
#
_cell.length_a   1.000
_cell.length_b   1.000
_cell.length_c   1.000
_cell.angle_alpha   90.00
_cell.angle_beta   90.00
_cell.angle_gamma   90.00
#
_symmetry.space_group_name_H-M   'P 1'
#
loop_
_entity.id
_entity.type
_entity.pdbx_description
1 polymer ?
#
loop_
_entity_poly.entity_id
_entity_poly.type
_entity_poly.pdbx_seq_one_letter_code
_entity_poly.pdbx_strand_id
1 'polypeptide(L)'
;LFYRTTRYHGTKLILELLENEYLLSAIKTFCDWLAGNKRLLQMLLPISPGLWSKLALLLNFLPHERDIIKSGLIPPTSPIHPLLIKFMETKVFVFPPPMLDEDIQLRAFQSLKVDRNHIKLNLNQLSSLNKFESTIMRICSLRRFGYYTSSLLANSQFNYDNDKSSFTASAPSEQQPATTTTTPTTTTVAAVDPMVDEERKSRLMRDMAALRLQAEISQLENSLKNEEFSLPPYLVIDSSVLCTNLTLIQKFVQSQRFIIVIPLVVIDILDELKKEQREARDAIRWLENQFRSGNRFIRTQAVHERITTNQNKQKKTNKNKDFFRFQEIIDCCLYFSQQSNLDKQTTNTSISTVNLLLARSLTNKEQQIVEKDGVTVQHIDDFHRRWRQLTPEK
;
A
#
# COMPACT_ATOMS: atom_id res chain seq x y z
N LEU A 1 2.08 34.79 24.08
CA LEU A 1 1.36 34.98 22.80
C LEU A 1 2.12 34.41 21.60
N PHE A 2 3.44 34.63 21.47
CA PHE A 2 4.27 34.15 20.35
C PHE A 2 4.15 32.65 19.99
N TYR A 3 4.10 31.76 20.99
CA TYR A 3 3.90 30.31 20.78
C TYR A 3 2.50 29.93 20.29
N ARG A 4 1.48 30.77 20.55
CA ARG A 4 0.11 30.53 20.08
C ARG A 4 -0.04 30.97 18.62
N THR A 5 0.53 32.11 18.25
CA THR A 5 0.53 32.60 16.86
C THR A 5 1.30 31.69 15.92
N THR A 6 2.43 31.10 16.32
CA THR A 6 3.19 30.14 15.49
C THR A 6 2.45 28.83 15.27
N ARG A 7 1.73 28.31 16.28
CA ARG A 7 0.94 27.06 16.15
C ARG A 7 -0.23 27.23 15.16
N TYR A 8 -0.96 28.35 15.23
CA TYR A 8 -2.09 28.60 14.32
C TYR A 8 -1.63 28.98 12.91
N HIS A 9 -0.50 29.68 12.78
CA HIS A 9 0.13 29.89 11.48
C HIS A 9 0.58 28.57 10.85
N GLY A 10 1.08 27.63 11.67
CA GLY A 10 1.36 26.26 11.25
C GLY A 10 0.12 25.50 10.77
N THR A 11 -1.02 25.64 11.45
CA THR A 11 -2.28 25.03 11.01
C THR A 11 -2.71 25.52 9.63
N LYS A 12 -2.62 26.82 9.36
CA LYS A 12 -2.95 27.39 8.05
C LYS A 12 -2.04 26.82 6.96
N LEU A 13 -0.73 26.82 7.20
CA LEU A 13 0.26 26.34 6.23
C LEU A 13 0.11 24.83 5.93
N ILE A 14 -0.18 24.02 6.96
CA ILE A 14 -0.47 22.59 6.76
C ILE A 14 -1.74 22.39 5.94
N LEU A 15 -2.80 23.18 6.18
CA LEU A 15 -4.04 23.07 5.40
C LEU A 15 -3.84 23.47 3.94
N GLU A 16 -3.07 24.53 3.66
CA GLU A 16 -2.74 24.94 2.29
C GLU A 16 -1.91 23.89 1.54
N LEU A 17 -0.99 23.21 2.23
CA LEU A 17 -0.26 22.06 1.68
C LEU A 17 -1.21 20.91 1.35
N LEU A 18 -2.05 20.50 2.32
CA LEU A 18 -2.98 19.40 2.16
C LEU A 18 -4.07 19.67 1.11
N GLU A 19 -4.42 20.93 0.88
CA GLU A 19 -5.39 21.32 -0.15
C GLU A 19 -4.92 20.96 -1.57
N ASN A 20 -3.62 20.91 -1.81
CA ASN A 20 -3.04 20.57 -3.12
C ASN A 20 -2.69 19.09 -3.27
N GLU A 21 -2.87 18.30 -2.21
CA GLU A 21 -2.59 16.87 -2.19
C GLU A 21 -3.82 16.04 -2.55
N TYR A 22 -3.67 15.13 -3.52
CA TYR A 22 -4.73 14.20 -3.91
C TYR A 22 -4.69 12.88 -3.13
N LEU A 23 -3.58 12.58 -2.45
CA LEU A 23 -3.44 11.30 -1.74
C LEU A 23 -4.41 11.17 -0.57
N LEU A 24 -4.79 12.30 0.05
CA LEU A 24 -5.66 12.32 1.22
C LEU A 24 -7.06 11.77 0.92
N SER A 25 -7.59 12.01 -0.28
CA SER A 25 -8.88 11.46 -0.71
C SER A 25 -8.81 9.95 -0.87
N ALA A 26 -7.74 9.42 -1.47
CA ALA A 26 -7.53 7.98 -1.61
C ALA A 26 -7.41 7.29 -0.24
N ILE A 27 -6.59 7.83 0.68
CA ILE A 27 -6.45 7.30 2.04
C ILE A 27 -7.80 7.33 2.77
N LYS A 28 -8.54 8.43 2.66
CA LYS A 28 -9.88 8.58 3.25
C LYS A 28 -10.83 7.51 2.73
N THR A 29 -10.87 7.26 1.41
CA THR A 29 -11.67 6.20 0.81
C THR A 29 -11.32 4.82 1.38
N PHE A 30 -10.04 4.49 1.53
CA PHE A 30 -9.61 3.22 2.13
C PHE A 30 -10.03 3.11 3.60
N CYS A 31 -9.88 4.18 4.39
CA CYS A 31 -10.33 4.23 5.77
C CYS A 31 -11.84 4.03 5.91
N ASP A 32 -12.65 4.67 5.06
CA ASP A 32 -14.09 4.49 5.07
C ASP A 32 -14.51 3.06 4.69
N TRP A 33 -13.84 2.46 3.69
CA TRP A 33 -14.05 1.06 3.35
C TRP A 33 -13.69 0.12 4.50
N LEU A 34 -12.54 0.33 5.15
CA LEU A 34 -12.11 -0.46 6.31
C LEU A 34 -13.09 -0.32 7.48
N ALA A 35 -13.61 0.89 7.73
CA ALA A 35 -14.61 1.14 8.76
C ALA A 35 -15.90 0.35 8.52
N GLY A 36 -16.31 0.18 7.26
CA GLY A 36 -17.44 -0.66 6.87
C GLY A 36 -17.19 -2.17 7.06
N ASN A 37 -15.93 -2.59 7.15
CA ASN A 37 -15.52 -3.99 7.24
C ASN A 37 -14.91 -4.31 8.61
N LYS A 38 -15.69 -4.14 9.69
CA LYS A 38 -15.25 -4.34 11.09
C LYS A 38 -14.44 -5.62 11.34
N ARG A 39 -14.85 -6.76 10.77
CA ARG A 39 -14.15 -8.05 10.92
C ARG A 39 -12.75 -8.03 10.29
N LEU A 40 -12.61 -7.42 9.11
CA LEU A 40 -11.31 -7.28 8.44
C LEU A 40 -10.40 -6.33 9.23
N LEU A 41 -10.95 -5.22 9.74
CA LEU A 41 -10.21 -4.28 10.58
C LEU A 41 -9.64 -4.96 11.84
N GLN A 42 -10.44 -5.78 12.53
CA GLN A 42 -9.99 -6.54 13.70
C GLN A 42 -8.91 -7.58 13.37
N MET A 43 -8.93 -8.15 12.17
CA MET A 43 -7.93 -9.12 11.70
C MET A 43 -6.62 -8.45 11.29
N LEU A 44 -6.67 -7.31 10.59
CA LEU A 44 -5.49 -6.62 10.06
C LEU A 44 -4.67 -5.91 11.14
N LEU A 45 -5.30 -5.54 12.27
CA LEU A 45 -4.64 -4.84 13.36
C LEU A 45 -3.39 -5.56 13.90
N PRO A 46 -3.48 -6.83 14.34
CA PRO A 46 -2.34 -7.57 14.85
C PRO A 46 -1.32 -7.97 13.78
N ILE A 47 -1.75 -8.12 12.52
CA ILE A 47 -0.90 -8.62 11.43
C ILE A 47 0.03 -7.53 10.90
N SER A 48 -0.35 -6.25 11.02
CA SER A 48 0.36 -5.15 10.37
C SER A 48 0.63 -3.96 11.29
N PRO A 49 1.35 -4.14 12.42
CA PRO A 49 1.61 -3.06 13.38
C PRO A 49 2.32 -1.85 12.75
N GLY A 50 3.18 -2.08 11.74
CA GLY A 50 3.84 -1.01 10.99
C GLY A 50 2.88 -0.11 10.21
N LEU A 51 1.79 -0.68 9.65
CA LEU A 51 0.75 0.10 8.97
C LEU A 51 0.04 1.04 9.95
N TRP A 52 -0.33 0.51 11.12
CA TRP A 52 -1.03 1.27 12.16
C TRP A 52 -0.15 2.33 12.80
N SER A 53 1.14 2.08 12.94
CA SER A 53 2.13 3.10 13.34
C SER A 53 2.23 4.23 12.31
N LYS A 54 2.35 3.91 11.02
CA LYS A 54 2.33 4.91 9.94
C LYS A 54 1.02 5.69 9.90
N LEU A 55 -0.11 5.03 10.12
CA LEU A 55 -1.42 5.69 10.21
C LEU A 55 -1.48 6.63 11.41
N ALA A 56 -1.01 6.21 12.60
CA ALA A 56 -0.96 7.07 13.77
C ALA A 56 -0.10 8.32 13.52
N LEU A 57 1.06 8.17 12.87
CA LEU A 57 1.92 9.28 12.47
C LEU A 57 1.19 10.25 11.52
N LEU A 58 0.52 9.74 10.49
CA LEU A 58 -0.28 10.56 9.59
C LEU A 58 -1.36 11.33 10.34
N LEU A 59 -2.16 10.65 11.18
CA LEU A 59 -3.24 11.29 11.93
C LEU A 59 -2.75 12.35 12.93
N ASN A 60 -1.54 12.17 13.47
CA ASN A 60 -0.89 13.15 14.33
C ASN A 60 -0.34 14.35 13.57
N PHE A 61 0.02 14.17 12.28
CA PHE A 61 0.41 15.27 11.40
C PHE A 61 -0.79 16.14 11.00
N LEU A 62 -1.98 15.53 10.88
CA LEU A 62 -3.20 16.27 10.54
C LEU A 62 -3.60 17.25 11.66
N PRO A 63 -3.98 18.49 11.34
CA PRO A 63 -4.41 19.46 12.34
C PRO A 63 -5.57 18.95 13.19
N HIS A 64 -5.48 19.20 14.49
CA HIS A 64 -6.57 18.88 15.41
C HIS A 64 -7.76 19.81 15.16
N GLU A 65 -8.98 19.29 15.29
CA GLU A 65 -10.24 20.03 15.12
C GLU A 65 -10.28 21.31 15.97
N ARG A 66 -9.75 21.25 17.20
CA ARG A 66 -9.63 22.41 18.10
C ARG A 66 -8.73 23.50 17.54
N ASP A 67 -7.62 23.11 16.92
CA ASP A 67 -6.65 24.05 16.33
C ASP A 67 -7.23 24.67 15.04
N ILE A 68 -7.99 23.88 14.26
CA ILE A 68 -8.74 24.38 13.09
C ILE A 68 -9.79 25.41 13.51
N ILE A 69 -10.64 25.12 14.50
CA ILE A 69 -11.67 26.08 14.98
C ILE A 69 -11.01 27.37 15.50
N LYS A 70 -9.96 27.24 16.32
CA LYS A 70 -9.28 28.40 16.92
C LYS A 70 -8.47 29.23 15.93
N SER A 71 -8.09 28.68 14.78
CA SER A 71 -7.37 29.40 13.74
C SER A 71 -8.21 30.51 13.09
N GLY A 72 -9.54 30.46 13.21
CA GLY A 72 -10.45 31.42 12.57
C GLY A 72 -10.52 31.30 11.05
N LEU A 73 -9.96 30.23 10.47
CA LEU A 73 -9.93 30.00 9.02
C LEU A 73 -11.30 29.64 8.43
N ILE A 74 -12.22 29.15 9.25
CA ILE A 74 -13.60 28.86 8.85
C ILE A 74 -14.51 29.95 9.41
N PRO A 75 -15.20 30.73 8.57
CA PRO A 75 -16.15 31.72 9.05
C PRO A 75 -17.38 31.03 9.68
N PRO A 76 -18.03 31.62 10.69
CA PRO A 76 -19.25 31.07 11.29
C PRO A 76 -20.41 30.84 10.30
N THR A 77 -20.38 31.50 9.15
CA THR A 77 -21.34 31.36 8.05
C THR A 77 -21.12 30.11 7.20
N SER A 78 -19.96 29.45 7.32
CA SER A 78 -19.65 28.23 6.56
C SER A 78 -20.53 27.06 7.00
N PRO A 79 -21.02 26.24 6.06
CA PRO A 79 -21.85 25.07 6.36
C PRO A 79 -21.13 24.03 7.23
N ILE A 80 -19.79 24.00 7.21
CA ILE A 80 -19.00 23.03 8.00
C ILE A 80 -18.69 23.51 9.41
N HIS A 81 -18.82 24.81 9.71
CA HIS A 81 -18.52 25.37 11.03
C HIS A 81 -19.32 24.70 12.18
N PRO A 82 -20.67 24.62 12.13
CA PRO A 82 -21.44 23.94 13.18
C PRO A 82 -21.16 22.43 13.25
N LEU A 83 -20.84 21.80 12.11
CA LEU A 83 -20.46 20.38 12.06
C LEU A 83 -19.13 20.14 12.77
N LEU A 84 -18.15 21.03 12.57
CA LEU A 84 -16.82 20.93 13.17
C LEU A 84 -16.86 21.11 14.69
N ILE A 85 -17.67 22.06 15.19
CA ILE A 85 -17.88 22.23 16.64
C ILE A 85 -18.43 20.95 17.25
N LYS A 86 -19.50 20.41 16.66
CA LYS A 86 -20.13 19.18 17.15
C LYS A 86 -19.17 17.99 17.07
N PHE A 87 -18.42 17.87 15.99
CA PHE A 87 -17.43 16.81 15.80
C PHE A 87 -16.28 16.89 16.81
N MET A 88 -15.81 18.08 17.17
CA MET A 88 -14.80 18.26 18.22
C MET A 88 -15.25 17.68 19.57
N GLU A 89 -16.55 17.79 19.88
CA GLU A 89 -17.12 17.26 21.13
C GLU A 89 -17.38 15.76 21.07
N THR A 90 -17.99 15.29 19.99
CA THR A 90 -18.51 13.91 19.90
C THR A 90 -17.54 12.93 19.26
N LYS A 91 -16.50 13.42 18.55
CA LYS A 91 -15.58 12.63 17.73
C LYS A 91 -16.26 11.78 16.64
N VAL A 92 -17.54 12.04 16.38
CA VAL A 92 -18.40 11.31 15.44
C VAL A 92 -19.30 12.30 14.71
N PHE A 93 -19.52 12.10 13.40
CA PHE A 93 -20.49 12.89 12.66
C PHE A 93 -21.91 12.51 13.10
N VAL A 94 -22.58 13.42 13.82
CA VAL A 94 -23.94 13.20 14.36
C VAL A 94 -25.03 13.38 13.29
N PHE A 95 -24.67 14.01 12.17
CA PHE A 95 -25.46 14.11 10.95
C PHE A 95 -24.63 13.57 9.79
N PRO A 96 -25.24 13.07 8.70
CA PRO A 96 -24.47 12.73 7.51
C PRO A 96 -23.62 13.95 7.11
N PRO A 97 -22.28 13.82 7.07
CA PRO A 97 -21.43 14.91 6.64
C PRO A 97 -21.72 15.22 5.15
N PRO A 98 -21.39 16.43 4.67
CA PRO A 98 -21.47 16.74 3.25
C PRO A 98 -20.67 15.71 2.44
N MET A 99 -21.20 15.31 1.29
CA MET A 99 -20.51 14.38 0.39
C MET A 99 -19.27 15.06 -0.19
N LEU A 100 -18.12 14.39 -0.09
CA LEU A 100 -16.91 14.82 -0.77
C LEU A 100 -16.90 14.29 -2.21
N ASP A 101 -16.05 14.85 -3.07
CA ASP A 101 -15.96 14.46 -4.49
C ASP A 101 -15.73 12.95 -4.65
N GLU A 102 -14.83 12.39 -3.84
CA GLU A 102 -14.56 10.94 -3.82
C GLU A 102 -15.80 10.11 -3.44
N ASP A 103 -16.67 10.64 -2.57
CA ASP A 103 -17.90 9.95 -2.15
C ASP A 103 -18.94 9.96 -3.28
N ILE A 104 -19.01 11.06 -4.02
CA ILE A 104 -19.89 11.22 -5.18
C ILE A 104 -19.44 10.26 -6.29
N GLN A 105 -18.14 10.20 -6.58
CA GLN A 105 -17.57 9.33 -7.61
C GLN A 105 -17.74 7.84 -7.29
N LEU A 106 -17.55 7.45 -6.02
CA LEU A 106 -17.63 6.06 -5.59
C LEU A 106 -19.05 5.62 -5.20
N ARG A 107 -20.04 6.49 -5.40
CA ARG A 107 -21.45 6.23 -5.07
C ARG A 107 -21.99 4.96 -5.73
N ALA A 108 -21.62 4.72 -6.99
CA ALA A 108 -22.09 3.61 -7.82
C ALA A 108 -21.35 2.28 -7.54
N PHE A 109 -20.22 2.31 -6.83
CA PHE A 109 -19.44 1.11 -6.55
C PHE A 109 -20.06 0.30 -5.41
N GLN A 110 -20.72 -0.81 -5.76
CA GLN A 110 -21.44 -1.68 -4.81
C GLN A 110 -20.52 -2.36 -3.79
N SER A 111 -19.25 -2.60 -4.13
CA SER A 111 -18.25 -3.22 -3.23
C SER A 111 -17.72 -2.28 -2.14
N LEU A 112 -17.96 -0.97 -2.31
CA LEU A 112 -17.66 0.09 -1.34
C LEU A 112 -18.92 0.52 -0.57
N LYS A 113 -19.90 -0.37 -0.45
CA LYS A 113 -21.01 -0.24 0.52
C LYS A 113 -20.43 -0.33 1.93
N VAL A 114 -19.75 0.73 2.36
CA VAL A 114 -19.68 1.14 3.76
C VAL A 114 -21.10 1.04 4.30
N ASP A 115 -21.30 0.59 5.53
CA ASP A 115 -22.63 0.58 6.15
C ASP A 115 -23.14 2.04 6.22
N ARG A 116 -23.80 2.47 5.13
CA ARG A 116 -24.18 3.85 4.81
C ARG A 116 -25.39 4.28 5.64
N ASN A 117 -25.75 3.54 6.70
CA ASN A 117 -26.79 3.92 7.65
C ASN A 117 -26.48 5.27 8.37
N HIS A 118 -25.22 5.70 8.39
CA HIS A 118 -24.81 7.06 8.82
C HIS A 118 -24.80 8.10 7.69
N ILE A 119 -24.87 7.67 6.44
CA ILE A 119 -24.95 8.51 5.24
C ILE A 119 -26.40 8.44 4.75
N LYS A 120 -27.34 8.90 5.58
CA LYS A 120 -28.68 9.21 5.07
C LYS A 120 -28.54 10.35 4.08
N LEU A 121 -28.69 9.98 2.82
CA LEU A 121 -28.47 10.84 1.68
C LEU A 121 -29.49 11.99 1.70
N ASN A 122 -29.06 13.18 2.14
CA ASN A 122 -29.87 14.37 2.06
C ASN A 122 -29.47 15.11 0.78
N LEU A 123 -30.23 14.90 -0.30
CA LEU A 123 -30.00 15.54 -1.61
C LEU A 123 -29.96 17.08 -1.51
N ASN A 124 -30.57 17.64 -0.45
CA ASN A 124 -30.63 19.07 -0.18
C ASN A 124 -29.38 19.63 0.52
N GLN A 125 -28.40 18.78 0.89
CA GLN A 125 -27.12 19.17 1.52
C GLN A 125 -25.94 19.11 0.54
N LEU A 126 -26.23 19.11 -0.77
CA LEU A 126 -25.23 19.21 -1.83
C LEU A 126 -24.68 20.65 -1.95
N SER A 127 -24.43 21.32 -0.82
CA SER A 127 -23.67 22.55 -0.80
C SER A 127 -22.30 22.20 -1.38
N SER A 128 -21.93 22.79 -2.52
CA SER A 128 -20.60 22.61 -3.08
C SER A 128 -19.60 23.17 -2.07
N LEU A 129 -18.98 22.28 -1.29
CA LEU A 129 -17.88 22.68 -0.42
C LEU A 129 -16.77 23.24 -1.29
N ASN A 130 -16.16 24.33 -0.84
CA ASN A 130 -14.93 24.76 -1.51
C ASN A 130 -13.80 23.74 -1.24
N LYS A 131 -12.71 23.86 -1.99
CA LYS A 131 -11.57 22.92 -1.91
C LYS A 131 -10.98 22.85 -0.49
N PHE A 132 -10.92 24.00 0.19
CA PHE A 132 -10.44 24.14 1.56
C PHE A 132 -11.35 23.44 2.59
N GLU A 133 -12.66 23.67 2.52
CA GLU A 133 -13.67 23.02 3.36
C GLU A 133 -13.67 21.50 3.15
N SER A 134 -13.53 21.06 1.90
CA SER A 134 -13.41 19.65 1.53
C SER A 134 -12.18 19.00 2.20
N THR A 135 -11.04 19.68 2.18
CA THR A 135 -9.81 19.23 2.87
C THR A 135 -10.02 19.08 4.38
N ILE A 136 -10.70 20.04 5.02
CA ILE A 136 -11.01 19.96 6.45
C ILE A 136 -11.93 18.78 6.76
N MET A 137 -12.94 18.57 5.93
CA MET A 137 -13.85 17.43 6.09
C MET A 137 -13.14 16.08 5.87
N ARG A 138 -12.15 16.01 4.96
CA ARG A 138 -11.27 14.83 4.80
C ARG A 138 -10.46 14.58 6.07
N ILE A 139 -9.84 15.62 6.62
CA ILE A 139 -9.08 15.54 7.89
C ILE A 139 -9.97 15.01 9.01
N CYS A 140 -11.17 15.57 9.17
CA CYS A 140 -12.12 15.12 10.18
C CYS A 140 -12.54 13.66 9.96
N SER A 141 -12.73 13.25 8.71
CA SER A 141 -13.08 11.86 8.36
C SER A 141 -11.96 10.88 8.71
N LEU A 142 -10.71 11.24 8.44
CA LEU A 142 -9.53 10.43 8.81
C LEU A 142 -9.35 10.34 10.33
N ARG A 143 -9.46 11.47 11.04
CA ARG A 143 -9.37 11.48 12.51
C ARG A 143 -10.52 10.70 13.15
N ARG A 144 -11.74 10.78 12.60
CA ARG A 144 -12.88 9.94 12.99
C ARG A 144 -12.56 8.46 12.87
N PHE A 145 -11.92 8.04 11.78
CA PHE A 145 -11.49 6.65 11.63
C PHE A 145 -10.47 6.25 12.70
N GLY A 146 -9.53 7.13 13.03
CA GLY A 146 -8.61 6.95 14.17
C GLY A 146 -9.37 6.73 15.49
N TYR A 147 -10.29 7.62 15.84
CA TYR A 147 -11.11 7.50 17.05
C TYR A 147 -11.94 6.21 17.06
N TYR A 148 -12.56 5.86 15.93
CA TYR A 148 -13.32 4.63 15.77
C TYR A 148 -12.43 3.41 16.03
N THR A 149 -11.26 3.34 15.37
CA THR A 149 -10.29 2.25 15.54
C THR A 149 -9.84 2.12 16.98
N SER A 150 -9.52 3.24 17.66
CA SER A 150 -9.15 3.23 19.07
C SER A 150 -10.30 2.80 20.00
N SER A 151 -11.54 3.15 19.69
CA SER A 151 -12.71 2.77 20.50
C SER A 151 -13.12 1.30 20.33
N LEU A 152 -12.88 0.75 19.15
CA LEU A 152 -13.27 -0.62 18.78
C LEU A 152 -12.39 -1.67 19.49
N LEU A 153 -11.17 -1.27 19.86
CA LEU A 153 -10.06 -2.14 20.18
C LEU A 153 -9.40 -1.66 21.47
N ALA A 154 -10.04 -1.91 22.61
CA ALA A 154 -9.47 -1.66 23.94
C ALA A 154 -8.19 -2.48 24.23
N ASN A 155 -7.72 -3.29 23.26
CA ASN A 155 -6.52 -4.12 23.34
C ASN A 155 -5.35 -3.40 22.66
N SER A 156 -4.71 -2.48 23.41
CA SER A 156 -3.31 -1.96 23.38
C SER A 156 -2.57 -1.62 22.07
N GLN A 157 -3.04 -2.01 20.88
CA GLN A 157 -2.29 -1.88 19.62
C GLN A 157 -2.50 -0.53 18.93
N PHE A 158 -3.65 0.13 19.13
CA PHE A 158 -3.92 1.44 18.56
C PHE A 158 -4.81 2.29 19.49
N ASN A 159 -4.22 3.27 20.17
CA ASN A 159 -4.88 4.07 21.20
C ASN A 159 -4.89 5.56 20.85
N TYR A 160 -5.84 6.29 21.41
CA TYR A 160 -5.88 7.76 21.37
C TYR A 160 -5.68 8.33 22.77
N ASP A 161 -4.63 9.12 22.94
CA ASP A 161 -4.34 9.87 24.15
C ASP A 161 -5.07 11.22 24.07
N ASN A 162 -6.04 11.44 24.96
CA ASN A 162 -6.84 12.66 24.97
C ASN A 162 -6.06 13.87 25.50
N ASP A 163 -5.09 13.65 26.39
CA ASP A 163 -4.29 14.71 27.01
C ASP A 163 -3.24 15.23 26.02
N LYS A 164 -2.55 14.32 25.35
CA LYS A 164 -1.61 14.66 24.27
C LYS A 164 -2.29 14.96 22.94
N SER A 165 -3.58 14.61 22.83
CA SER A 165 -4.38 14.73 21.62
C SER A 165 -3.75 14.00 20.41
N SER A 166 -3.17 12.82 20.67
CA SER A 166 -2.36 12.07 19.72
C SER A 166 -2.71 10.58 19.69
N PHE A 167 -2.57 9.97 18.51
CA PHE A 167 -2.69 8.54 18.29
C PHE A 167 -1.35 7.84 18.55
N THR A 168 -1.41 6.65 19.15
CA THR A 168 -0.24 5.79 19.40
C THR A 168 -0.55 4.38 18.94
N ALA A 169 0.37 3.77 18.19
CA ALA A 169 0.28 2.36 17.83
C ALA A 169 1.45 1.59 18.47
N SER A 170 1.14 0.52 19.19
CA SER A 170 2.15 -0.36 19.80
C SER A 170 2.42 -1.53 18.86
N ALA A 171 3.69 -1.78 18.51
CA ALA A 171 4.06 -3.10 18.01
C ALA A 171 3.82 -4.14 19.12
N PRO A 172 3.47 -5.40 18.81
CA PRO A 172 3.43 -6.45 19.82
C PRO A 172 4.81 -6.54 20.46
N SER A 173 4.91 -6.06 21.69
CA SER A 173 6.12 -6.11 22.50
C SER A 173 6.48 -7.56 22.73
N GLU A 174 7.64 -7.98 22.23
CA GLU A 174 8.43 -9.01 22.88
C GLU A 174 8.50 -8.67 24.37
N GLN A 175 8.16 -9.65 25.20
CA GLN A 175 8.22 -9.54 26.64
C GLN A 175 9.65 -9.16 27.05
N GLN A 176 9.86 -7.92 27.49
CA GLN A 176 10.98 -7.62 28.39
C GLN A 176 10.48 -7.76 29.84
N PRO A 177 11.24 -8.44 30.72
CA PRO A 177 10.79 -8.72 32.08
C PRO A 177 10.66 -7.44 32.88
N ALA A 178 9.65 -7.44 33.75
CA ALA A 178 9.44 -6.43 34.77
C ALA A 178 10.74 -6.11 35.52
N THR A 179 11.15 -4.84 35.48
CA THR A 179 11.98 -4.27 36.55
C THR A 179 11.18 -3.18 37.23
N THR A 180 10.58 -3.60 38.33
CA THR A 180 10.28 -2.78 39.50
C THR A 180 11.39 -1.75 39.72
N THR A 181 11.04 -0.47 39.70
CA THR A 181 11.81 0.52 40.46
C THR A 181 10.82 1.44 41.14
N THR A 182 10.41 0.96 42.31
CA THR A 182 9.98 1.73 43.46
C THR A 182 10.79 3.02 43.60
N THR A 183 10.08 4.14 43.67
CA THR A 183 10.48 5.32 44.44
C THR A 183 10.99 4.90 45.83
N PRO A 184 12.00 5.61 46.37
CA PRO A 184 11.78 6.16 47.70
C PRO A 184 12.13 7.65 47.81
N THR A 185 11.35 8.26 48.68
CA THR A 185 11.42 9.58 49.32
C THR A 185 12.78 9.90 49.98
N THR A 186 13.18 11.17 49.82
CA THR A 186 13.75 12.11 50.81
C THR A 186 14.80 11.62 51.82
N THR A 187 16.00 12.24 51.83
CA THR A 187 16.62 13.00 52.97
C THR A 187 18.15 13.13 52.83
N THR A 188 18.60 14.37 52.60
CA THR A 188 19.83 15.10 53.01
C THR A 188 21.23 14.45 53.11
N VAL A 189 22.21 15.27 52.66
CA VAL A 189 23.64 15.45 53.01
C VAL A 189 24.67 14.36 52.71
N ALA A 190 25.47 14.58 51.65
CA ALA A 190 26.94 14.62 51.69
C ALA A 190 27.49 15.05 50.32
N ALA A 191 28.48 15.95 50.32
CA ALA A 191 29.10 16.55 49.14
C ALA A 191 29.83 15.53 48.25
N VAL A 192 29.48 15.47 46.96
CA VAL A 192 30.26 14.82 45.90
C VAL A 192 30.16 15.67 44.63
N ASP A 193 31.29 15.89 43.96
CA ASP A 193 31.48 16.81 42.83
C ASP A 193 30.41 16.70 41.73
N PRO A 194 29.67 17.79 41.39
CA PRO A 194 28.64 17.80 40.36
C PRO A 194 29.21 17.64 38.92
N MET A 195 30.53 17.75 38.76
CA MET A 195 31.19 17.70 37.45
C MET A 195 31.41 16.26 36.95
N VAL A 196 31.57 15.28 37.85
CA VAL A 196 31.83 13.87 37.50
C VAL A 196 30.56 13.14 37.07
N ASP A 197 29.42 13.49 37.66
CA ASP A 197 28.12 12.89 37.31
C ASP A 197 27.59 13.37 35.95
N GLU A 198 27.83 14.64 35.58
CA GLU A 198 27.50 15.13 34.25
C GLU A 198 28.37 14.48 33.17
N GLU A 199 29.64 14.19 33.45
CA GLU A 199 30.49 13.48 32.49
C GLU A 199 30.07 12.01 32.31
N ARG A 200 29.68 11.33 33.40
CA ARG A 200 29.11 9.97 33.34
C ARG A 200 27.80 9.93 32.58
N LYS A 201 26.92 10.91 32.80
CA LYS A 201 25.64 11.05 32.08
C LYS A 201 25.85 11.36 30.60
N SER A 202 26.83 12.21 30.26
CA SER A 202 27.23 12.50 28.88
C SER A 202 27.76 11.25 28.17
N ARG A 203 28.58 10.44 28.85
CA ARG A 203 29.06 9.15 28.32
C ARG A 203 27.90 8.18 28.08
N LEU A 204 27.01 8.02 29.05
CA LEU A 204 25.85 7.14 28.92
C LEU A 204 24.90 7.59 27.81
N MET A 205 24.64 8.90 27.66
CA MET A 205 23.86 9.43 26.54
C MET A 205 24.51 9.16 25.19
N ARG A 206 25.84 9.22 25.10
CA ARG A 206 26.60 8.94 23.88
C ARG A 206 26.53 7.45 23.51
N ASP A 207 26.65 6.56 24.49
CA ASP A 207 26.54 5.11 24.27
C ASP A 207 25.11 4.71 23.86
N MET A 208 24.08 5.32 24.47
CA MET A 208 22.69 5.09 24.08
C MET A 208 22.39 5.63 22.68
N ALA A 209 22.96 6.78 22.30
CA ALA A 209 22.85 7.31 20.95
C ALA A 209 23.55 6.39 19.93
N ALA A 210 24.71 5.84 20.27
CA ALA A 210 25.44 4.89 19.43
C ALA A 210 24.66 3.58 19.23
N LEU A 211 24.10 3.02 20.30
CA LEU A 211 23.25 1.82 20.23
C LEU A 211 21.98 2.05 19.41
N ARG A 212 21.35 3.22 19.54
CA ARG A 212 20.19 3.59 18.72
C ARG A 212 20.56 3.71 17.25
N LEU A 213 21.69 4.33 16.93
CA LEU A 213 22.22 4.41 15.57
C LEU A 213 22.54 3.02 15.02
N GLN A 214 23.15 2.14 15.80
CA GLN A 214 23.41 0.76 15.38
C GLN A 214 22.13 -0.03 15.15
N ALA A 215 21.10 0.16 15.98
CA ALA A 215 19.80 -0.46 15.79
C ALA A 215 19.10 0.07 14.52
N GLU A 216 19.20 1.37 14.26
CA GLU A 216 18.67 1.99 13.04
C GLU A 216 19.40 1.50 11.79
N ILE A 217 20.74 1.40 11.81
CA ILE A 217 21.53 0.81 10.74
C ILE A 217 21.15 -0.66 10.53
N SER A 218 21.06 -1.46 11.59
CA SER A 218 20.68 -2.87 11.48
C SER A 218 19.26 -3.04 10.94
N GLN A 219 18.34 -2.15 11.32
CA GLN A 219 16.97 -2.12 10.81
C GLN A 219 16.92 -1.70 9.34
N LEU A 220 17.73 -0.73 8.92
CA LEU A 220 17.88 -0.30 7.53
C LEU A 220 18.51 -1.40 6.68
N GLU A 221 19.57 -2.05 7.16
CA GLU A 221 20.22 -3.18 6.49
C GLU A 221 19.26 -4.38 6.34
N ASN A 222 18.48 -4.70 7.37
CA ASN A 222 17.45 -5.73 7.28
C ASN A 222 16.31 -5.33 6.33
N SER A 223 15.96 -4.04 6.25
CA SER A 223 14.94 -3.55 5.31
C SER A 223 15.45 -3.62 3.87
N LEU A 224 16.70 -3.22 3.62
CA LEU A 224 17.38 -3.33 2.31
C LEU A 224 17.53 -4.80 1.87
N LYS A 225 17.96 -5.69 2.76
CA LYS A 225 18.00 -7.14 2.47
C LYS A 225 16.61 -7.66 2.11
N ASN A 226 15.56 -7.26 2.83
CA ASN A 226 14.19 -7.66 2.49
C ASN A 226 13.71 -7.08 1.15
N GLU A 227 14.19 -5.90 0.74
CA GLU A 227 13.90 -5.33 -0.58
C GLU A 227 14.61 -6.07 -1.74
N GLU A 228 15.84 -6.58 -1.53
CA GLU A 228 16.55 -7.42 -2.51
C GLU A 228 15.85 -8.78 -2.79
N PHE A 229 14.99 -9.22 -1.87
CA PHE A 229 14.25 -10.49 -1.98
C PHE A 229 12.77 -10.33 -2.38
N SER A 230 12.32 -9.12 -2.72
CA SER A 230 10.97 -8.90 -3.24
C SER A 230 10.83 -9.52 -4.63
N LEU A 231 10.15 -10.67 -4.72
CA LEU A 231 9.82 -11.28 -6.01
C LEU A 231 8.91 -10.34 -6.81
N PRO A 232 9.06 -10.25 -8.13
CA PRO A 232 8.29 -9.32 -8.93
C PRO A 232 6.79 -9.58 -8.82
N PRO A 233 5.97 -8.53 -8.69
CA PRO A 233 4.53 -8.66 -8.54
C PRO A 233 3.85 -9.18 -9.81
N TYR A 234 4.45 -8.98 -10.99
CA TYR A 234 3.90 -9.44 -12.26
C TYR A 234 4.70 -10.59 -12.85
N LEU A 235 3.99 -11.70 -13.13
CA LEU A 235 4.55 -12.86 -13.81
C LEU A 235 3.87 -13.00 -15.17
N VAL A 236 4.63 -12.81 -16.24
CA VAL A 236 4.16 -13.07 -17.61
C VAL A 236 4.45 -14.53 -17.93
N ILE A 237 3.45 -15.27 -18.41
CA ILE A 237 3.56 -16.71 -18.64
C ILE A 237 3.54 -17.03 -20.13
N ASP A 238 4.48 -17.87 -20.55
CA ASP A 238 4.54 -18.44 -21.90
C ASP A 238 3.63 -19.69 -22.06
N SER A 239 3.27 -20.01 -23.31
CA SER A 239 2.45 -21.19 -23.61
C SER A 239 3.10 -22.50 -23.17
N SER A 240 4.43 -22.59 -23.23
CA SER A 240 5.18 -23.77 -22.81
C SER A 240 4.95 -24.10 -21.33
N VAL A 241 4.92 -23.10 -20.45
CA VAL A 241 4.72 -23.27 -19.00
C VAL A 241 3.30 -23.74 -18.68
N LEU A 242 2.30 -23.22 -19.40
CA LEU A 242 0.90 -23.62 -19.22
C LEU A 242 0.66 -25.07 -19.61
N CYS A 243 1.35 -25.58 -20.65
CA CYS A 243 1.26 -26.98 -21.03
C CYS A 243 2.02 -27.90 -20.07
N THR A 244 3.25 -27.56 -19.68
CA THR A 244 4.11 -28.49 -18.92
C THR A 244 3.91 -28.40 -17.40
N ASN A 245 3.63 -27.21 -16.85
CA ASN A 245 3.66 -26.95 -15.40
C ASN A 245 2.39 -26.24 -14.89
N LEU A 246 1.21 -26.60 -15.41
CA LEU A 246 -0.07 -26.00 -15.02
C LEU A 246 -0.32 -26.04 -13.49
N THR A 247 0.08 -27.12 -12.82
CA THR A 247 -0.10 -27.29 -11.37
C THR A 247 0.74 -26.30 -10.55
N LEU A 248 1.92 -25.90 -11.03
CA LEU A 248 2.72 -24.86 -10.36
C LEU A 248 2.08 -23.49 -10.50
N ILE A 249 1.54 -23.17 -11.68
CA ILE A 249 0.82 -21.92 -11.92
C ILE A 249 -0.41 -21.86 -10.99
N GLN A 250 -1.15 -22.96 -10.83
CA GLN A 250 -2.25 -23.05 -9.88
C GLN A 250 -1.82 -22.72 -8.45
N LYS A 251 -0.68 -23.25 -8.00
CA LYS A 251 -0.11 -22.93 -6.68
C LYS A 251 0.27 -21.46 -6.57
N PHE A 252 0.83 -20.86 -7.62
CA PHE A 252 1.15 -19.44 -7.64
C PHE A 252 -0.11 -18.56 -7.54
N VAL A 253 -1.17 -18.89 -8.27
CA VAL A 253 -2.46 -18.20 -8.16
C VAL A 253 -3.04 -18.35 -6.74
N GLN A 254 -3.01 -19.56 -6.17
CA GLN A 254 -3.47 -19.83 -4.81
C GLN A 254 -2.66 -19.09 -3.74
N SER A 255 -1.37 -18.85 -3.99
CA SER A 255 -0.52 -18.09 -3.07
C SER A 255 -0.94 -16.62 -2.93
N GLN A 256 -1.69 -16.07 -3.91
CA GLN A 256 -2.15 -14.68 -3.92
C GLN A 256 -1.02 -13.63 -3.83
N ARG A 257 0.23 -14.04 -4.09
CA ARG A 257 1.41 -13.16 -4.00
C ARG A 257 1.77 -12.51 -5.33
N PHE A 258 1.28 -13.05 -6.43
CA PHE A 258 1.63 -12.65 -7.79
C PHE A 258 0.37 -12.35 -8.59
N ILE A 259 0.49 -11.40 -9.52
CA ILE A 259 -0.49 -11.19 -10.58
C ILE A 259 0.06 -11.87 -11.83
N ILE A 260 -0.58 -12.96 -12.21
CA ILE A 260 -0.24 -13.71 -13.40
C ILE A 260 -0.87 -13.05 -14.61
N VAL A 261 -0.05 -12.70 -15.60
CA VAL A 261 -0.47 -12.07 -16.84
C VAL A 261 -0.27 -13.03 -18.00
N ILE A 262 -1.34 -13.21 -18.77
CA ILE A 262 -1.35 -14.10 -19.94
C ILE A 262 -1.45 -13.24 -21.21
N PRO A 263 -0.40 -13.18 -22.04
CA PRO A 263 -0.44 -12.49 -23.32
C PRO A 263 -1.52 -13.09 -24.23
N LEU A 264 -2.19 -12.26 -25.04
CA LEU A 264 -3.21 -12.75 -25.98
C LEU A 264 -2.64 -13.76 -26.98
N VAL A 265 -1.39 -13.56 -27.41
CA VAL A 265 -0.68 -14.48 -28.31
C VAL A 265 -0.52 -15.87 -27.73
N VAL A 266 -0.34 -15.98 -26.41
CA VAL A 266 -0.22 -17.25 -25.72
C VAL A 266 -1.55 -18.01 -25.76
N ILE A 267 -2.67 -17.30 -25.67
CA ILE A 267 -4.01 -17.89 -25.83
C ILE A 267 -4.20 -18.41 -27.26
N ASP A 268 -3.81 -17.61 -28.27
CA ASP A 268 -3.88 -18.02 -29.68
C ASP A 268 -3.04 -19.28 -29.95
N ILE A 269 -1.83 -19.36 -29.36
CA ILE A 269 -0.96 -20.55 -29.46
C ILE A 269 -1.62 -21.76 -28.80
N LEU A 270 -2.18 -21.60 -27.61
CA LEU A 270 -2.88 -22.69 -26.92
C LEU A 270 -4.10 -23.16 -27.71
N ASP A 271 -4.81 -22.24 -28.37
CA ASP A 271 -5.98 -22.54 -29.20
C ASP A 271 -5.63 -23.31 -30.48
N GLU A 272 -4.43 -23.09 -31.04
CA GLU A 272 -3.89 -23.95 -32.10
C GLU A 272 -3.52 -25.33 -31.53
N LEU A 273 -2.80 -25.37 -30.40
CA LEU A 273 -2.31 -26.60 -29.77
C LEU A 273 -3.40 -27.48 -29.18
N LYS A 274 -4.60 -26.95 -28.87
CA LYS A 274 -5.71 -27.73 -28.27
C LYS A 274 -6.19 -28.89 -29.15
N LYS A 275 -5.90 -28.86 -30.44
CA LYS A 275 -6.22 -29.94 -31.39
C LYS A 275 -5.28 -31.13 -31.25
N GLU A 276 -4.05 -30.89 -30.82
CA GLU A 276 -2.97 -31.88 -30.82
C GLU A 276 -2.59 -32.31 -29.40
N GLN A 277 -2.55 -31.38 -28.44
CA GLN A 277 -2.11 -31.60 -27.07
C GLN A 277 -3.28 -31.60 -26.09
N ARG A 278 -3.32 -32.59 -25.19
CA ARG A 278 -4.34 -32.67 -24.14
C ARG A 278 -4.10 -31.58 -23.09
N GLU A 279 -2.84 -31.33 -22.80
CA GLU A 279 -2.33 -30.34 -21.86
C GLU A 279 -2.82 -28.94 -22.21
N ALA A 280 -2.79 -28.59 -23.51
CA ALA A 280 -3.31 -27.31 -23.99
C ALA A 280 -4.84 -27.18 -23.76
N ARG A 281 -5.61 -28.25 -23.94
CA ARG A 281 -7.06 -28.26 -23.63
C ARG A 281 -7.33 -28.05 -22.16
N ASP A 282 -6.56 -28.70 -21.30
CA ASP A 282 -6.72 -28.60 -19.85
C ASP A 282 -6.28 -27.22 -19.35
N ALA A 283 -5.22 -26.63 -19.93
CA ALA A 283 -4.82 -25.25 -19.69
C ALA A 283 -5.92 -24.25 -20.07
N ILE A 284 -6.51 -24.36 -21.27
CA ILE A 284 -7.62 -23.48 -21.71
C ILE A 284 -8.82 -23.58 -20.78
N ARG A 285 -9.27 -24.80 -20.45
CA ARG A 285 -10.40 -25.01 -19.52
C ARG A 285 -10.12 -24.38 -18.15
N TRP A 286 -8.89 -24.53 -17.65
CA TRP A 286 -8.50 -23.93 -16.39
C TRP A 286 -8.55 -22.40 -16.46
N LEU A 287 -8.01 -21.80 -17.53
CA LEU A 287 -8.05 -20.35 -17.75
C LEU A 287 -9.47 -19.81 -17.84
N GLU A 288 -10.35 -20.45 -18.62
CA GLU A 288 -11.76 -20.07 -18.70
C GLU A 288 -12.44 -20.09 -17.33
N ASN A 289 -12.17 -21.11 -16.51
CA ASN A 289 -12.69 -21.21 -15.15
C ASN A 289 -12.16 -20.10 -14.24
N GLN A 290 -10.87 -19.74 -14.37
CA GLN A 290 -10.30 -18.63 -13.60
C GLN A 290 -10.90 -17.27 -14.01
N PHE A 291 -11.14 -17.04 -15.30
CA PHE A 291 -11.74 -15.79 -15.78
C PHE A 291 -13.23 -15.70 -15.43
N ARG A 292 -13.99 -16.80 -15.53
CA ARG A 292 -15.39 -16.85 -15.09
C ARG A 292 -15.55 -16.63 -13.60
N SER A 293 -14.63 -17.13 -12.79
CA SER A 293 -14.65 -16.94 -11.34
C SER A 293 -14.24 -15.53 -10.91
N GLY A 294 -13.73 -14.69 -11.82
CA GLY A 294 -13.34 -13.31 -11.52
C GLY A 294 -12.10 -13.22 -10.63
N ASN A 295 -11.17 -14.18 -10.75
CA ASN A 295 -9.98 -14.22 -9.91
C ASN A 295 -9.06 -13.01 -10.19
N ARG A 296 -8.72 -12.25 -9.14
CA ARG A 296 -7.92 -11.01 -9.23
C ARG A 296 -6.42 -11.25 -9.45
N PHE A 297 -5.94 -12.47 -9.22
CA PHE A 297 -4.52 -12.83 -9.28
C PHE A 297 -4.10 -13.41 -10.64
N ILE A 298 -5.02 -13.43 -11.60
CA ILE A 298 -4.77 -13.87 -12.97
C ILE A 298 -5.55 -12.98 -13.93
N ARG A 299 -4.89 -12.50 -14.98
CA ARG A 299 -5.51 -11.65 -15.99
C ARG A 299 -5.00 -11.99 -17.39
N THR A 300 -5.85 -11.76 -18.38
CA THR A 300 -5.42 -11.66 -19.78
C THR A 300 -4.91 -10.25 -20.07
N GLN A 301 -3.94 -10.15 -20.98
CA GLN A 301 -3.53 -8.86 -21.53
C GLN A 301 -4.70 -8.20 -22.27
N ALA A 302 -4.99 -6.93 -21.97
CA ALA A 302 -6.00 -6.18 -22.74
C ALA A 302 -5.43 -5.76 -24.10
N VAL A 303 -6.31 -5.60 -25.10
CA VAL A 303 -5.91 -5.36 -26.50
C VAL A 303 -5.06 -4.09 -26.69
N HIS A 304 -5.20 -3.11 -25.79
CA HIS A 304 -4.45 -1.85 -25.79
C HIS A 304 -3.16 -1.87 -24.95
N GLU A 305 -2.89 -2.95 -24.22
CA GLU A 305 -1.72 -3.10 -23.34
C GLU A 305 -0.50 -3.65 -24.12
N ARG A 306 -0.18 -3.06 -25.27
CA ARG A 306 0.98 -3.42 -26.11
C ARG A 306 1.79 -2.18 -26.43
N ILE A 307 3.07 -2.16 -26.05
CA ILE A 307 3.98 -1.16 -26.62
C ILE A 307 4.32 -1.62 -28.02
N THR A 308 3.85 -0.88 -29.02
CA THR A 308 4.28 -1.13 -30.39
C THR A 308 5.67 -0.52 -30.56
N THR A 309 6.72 -1.32 -30.35
CA THR A 309 8.08 -0.90 -30.72
C THR A 309 8.09 -0.72 -32.25
N ASN A 310 8.50 0.46 -32.73
CA ASN A 310 8.37 0.96 -34.11
C ASN A 310 9.11 0.16 -35.22
N GLN A 311 9.33 -1.15 -35.10
CA GLN A 311 10.05 -1.97 -36.08
C GLN A 311 9.15 -2.90 -36.94
N ASN A 312 7.85 -2.94 -36.70
CA ASN A 312 6.91 -3.84 -37.39
C ASN A 312 6.44 -3.34 -38.77
N LYS A 313 7.38 -3.00 -39.65
CA LYS A 313 7.15 -2.96 -41.12
C LYS A 313 7.88 -4.08 -41.87
N GLN A 314 8.42 -5.08 -41.18
CA GLN A 314 8.90 -6.29 -41.85
C GLN A 314 7.73 -7.24 -42.09
N LYS A 315 7.46 -7.54 -43.36
CA LYS A 315 6.37 -8.40 -43.84
C LYS A 315 6.36 -9.70 -43.04
N LYS A 316 5.20 -10.06 -42.46
CA LYS A 316 4.94 -11.34 -41.79
C LYS A 316 5.10 -12.50 -42.78
N THR A 317 6.33 -12.93 -43.04
CA THR A 317 6.61 -14.16 -43.80
C THR A 317 6.42 -15.37 -42.90
N ASN A 318 5.73 -16.40 -43.41
CA ASN A 318 5.33 -17.61 -42.67
C ASN A 318 6.47 -18.33 -41.92
N LYS A 319 7.72 -18.16 -42.38
CA LYS A 319 8.92 -18.76 -41.77
C LYS A 319 9.31 -18.16 -40.41
N ASN A 320 8.78 -16.99 -40.04
CA ASN A 320 9.12 -16.28 -38.80
C ASN A 320 7.94 -16.17 -37.81
N LYS A 321 6.89 -16.98 -37.96
CA LYS A 321 5.66 -16.88 -37.15
C LYS A 321 5.98 -16.95 -35.64
N ASP A 322 6.84 -17.88 -35.23
CA ASP A 322 7.20 -18.06 -33.81
C ASP A 322 8.09 -16.95 -33.25
N PHE A 323 8.94 -16.36 -34.10
CA PHE A 323 9.73 -15.19 -33.73
C PHE A 323 8.85 -13.96 -33.48
N PHE A 324 7.85 -13.72 -34.34
CA PHE A 324 6.90 -12.62 -34.13
C PHE A 324 6.01 -12.86 -32.89
N ARG A 325 5.63 -14.12 -32.63
CA ARG A 325 4.89 -14.48 -31.42
C ARG A 325 5.70 -14.18 -30.16
N PHE A 326 6.97 -14.55 -30.15
CA PHE A 326 7.87 -14.24 -29.05
C PHE A 326 8.07 -12.74 -28.86
N GLN A 327 8.23 -11.98 -29.96
CA GLN A 327 8.32 -10.52 -29.89
C GLN A 327 7.07 -9.90 -29.25
N GLU A 328 5.87 -10.36 -29.60
CA GLU A 328 4.63 -9.85 -29.00
C GLU A 328 4.52 -10.18 -27.49
N ILE A 329 5.11 -11.28 -27.03
CA ILE A 329 5.23 -11.61 -25.60
C ILE A 329 6.20 -10.65 -24.90
N ILE A 330 7.32 -10.32 -25.54
CA ILE A 330 8.28 -9.33 -25.02
C ILE A 330 7.65 -7.92 -24.98
N ASP A 331 6.92 -7.51 -26.02
CA ASP A 331 6.21 -6.23 -26.05
C ASP A 331 5.18 -6.12 -24.89
N CYS A 332 4.55 -7.25 -24.52
CA CYS A 332 3.69 -7.36 -23.32
C CYS A 332 4.50 -7.16 -22.02
N CYS A 333 5.67 -7.78 -21.89
CA CYS A 333 6.53 -7.64 -20.72
C CYS A 333 7.03 -6.20 -20.56
N LEU A 334 7.42 -5.57 -21.67
CA LEU A 334 7.84 -4.18 -21.72
C LEU A 334 6.73 -3.23 -21.29
N TYR A 335 5.48 -3.49 -21.68
CA TYR A 335 4.33 -2.66 -21.27
C TYR A 335 4.21 -2.60 -19.76
N PHE A 336 4.27 -3.75 -19.08
CA PHE A 336 4.20 -3.79 -17.63
C PHE A 336 5.46 -3.25 -16.95
N SER A 337 6.63 -3.38 -17.59
CA SER A 337 7.86 -2.77 -17.11
C SER A 337 7.76 -1.24 -17.13
N GLN A 338 7.28 -0.64 -18.23
CA GLN A 338 7.07 0.81 -18.34
C GLN A 338 6.00 1.33 -17.38
N GLN A 339 4.87 0.62 -17.25
CA GLN A 339 3.81 1.01 -16.33
C GLN A 339 4.29 1.01 -14.88
N SER A 340 5.15 0.05 -14.51
CA SER A 340 5.77 0.03 -13.19
C SER A 340 6.85 1.10 -12.98
N ASN A 341 7.50 1.58 -14.05
CA ASN A 341 8.52 2.62 -13.97
C ASN A 341 7.92 4.02 -13.80
N LEU A 342 6.67 4.24 -14.24
CA LEU A 342 5.90 5.46 -13.93
C LEU A 342 5.69 5.63 -12.42
N ASP A 343 5.58 4.53 -11.67
CA ASP A 343 5.45 4.53 -10.21
C ASP A 343 6.81 4.68 -9.46
N LYS A 344 7.96 4.56 -10.17
CA LYS A 344 9.31 4.52 -9.58
C LYS A 344 10.10 5.83 -9.62
N GLN A 345 9.52 6.94 -10.07
CA GLN A 345 10.24 8.23 -10.09
C GLN A 345 10.64 8.76 -8.69
N THR A 346 10.27 8.06 -7.60
CA THR A 346 10.57 8.42 -6.22
C THR A 346 11.58 7.53 -5.49
N THR A 347 12.04 6.40 -6.05
CA THR A 347 13.02 5.51 -5.37
C THR A 347 14.06 4.93 -6.32
N ASN A 348 15.34 5.19 -6.05
CA ASN A 348 16.51 4.73 -6.83
C ASN A 348 16.82 3.23 -6.64
N THR A 349 15.82 2.35 -6.75
CA THR A 349 16.03 0.89 -6.61
C THR A 349 15.54 0.17 -7.87
N SER A 350 16.49 -0.36 -8.65
CA SER A 350 16.27 -1.09 -9.90
C SER A 350 15.73 -2.50 -9.67
N ILE A 351 14.58 -2.65 -9.03
CA ILE A 351 13.91 -3.95 -8.90
C ILE A 351 13.17 -4.22 -10.21
N SER A 352 13.58 -5.27 -10.95
CA SER A 352 12.81 -5.75 -12.12
C SER A 352 11.43 -6.21 -11.65
N THR A 353 10.40 -5.51 -12.07
CA THR A 353 9.00 -5.64 -11.63
C THR A 353 8.21 -6.69 -12.40
N VAL A 354 8.77 -7.19 -13.49
CA VAL A 354 8.13 -8.13 -14.41
C VAL A 354 9.11 -9.26 -14.70
N ASN A 355 8.73 -10.50 -14.39
CA ASN A 355 9.47 -11.69 -14.83
C ASN A 355 8.68 -12.43 -15.91
N LEU A 356 9.34 -12.78 -17.00
CA LEU A 356 8.82 -13.71 -17.99
C LEU A 356 9.24 -15.13 -17.61
N LEU A 357 8.26 -16.02 -17.44
CA LEU A 357 8.48 -17.42 -17.08
C LEU A 357 8.41 -18.31 -18.32
N LEU A 358 9.46 -19.09 -18.56
CA LEU A 358 9.55 -20.09 -19.61
C LEU A 358 9.77 -21.50 -19.03
N ALA A 359 9.28 -22.51 -19.75
CA ALA A 359 9.58 -23.93 -19.50
C ALA A 359 10.52 -24.52 -20.58
N ARG A 360 11.05 -23.66 -21.45
CA ARG A 360 11.98 -24.01 -22.53
C ARG A 360 13.21 -23.12 -22.50
N SER A 361 14.30 -23.62 -23.07
CA SER A 361 15.48 -22.80 -23.34
C SER A 361 15.17 -21.79 -24.45
N LEU A 362 15.67 -20.57 -24.29
CA LEU A 362 15.61 -19.53 -25.31
C LEU A 362 16.55 -19.89 -26.46
N THR A 363 16.15 -19.58 -27.69
CA THR A 363 17.04 -19.63 -28.85
C THR A 363 17.98 -18.42 -28.85
N ASN A 364 19.14 -18.52 -29.52
CA ASN A 364 20.13 -17.42 -29.59
C ASN A 364 19.52 -16.09 -30.07
N LYS A 365 18.52 -16.13 -30.97
CA LYS A 365 17.84 -14.93 -31.47
C LYS A 365 16.91 -14.32 -30.42
N GLU A 366 16.25 -15.14 -29.62
CA GLU A 366 15.37 -14.68 -28.54
C GLU A 366 16.19 -14.11 -27.37
N GLN A 367 17.35 -14.71 -27.06
CA GLN A 367 18.28 -14.18 -26.06
C GLN A 367 18.76 -12.77 -26.41
N GLN A 368 19.13 -12.52 -27.68
CA GLN A 368 19.55 -11.19 -28.14
C GLN A 368 18.45 -10.13 -27.99
N ILE A 369 17.18 -10.48 -28.19
CA ILE A 369 16.05 -9.56 -27.98
C ILE A 369 15.88 -9.25 -26.51
N VAL A 370 15.91 -10.27 -25.66
CA VAL A 370 15.75 -10.14 -24.21
C VAL A 370 16.85 -9.25 -23.62
N GLU A 371 18.10 -9.44 -24.04
CA GLU A 371 19.24 -8.62 -23.62
C GLU A 371 19.11 -7.17 -24.09
N LYS A 372 18.65 -6.97 -25.32
CA LYS A 372 18.43 -5.64 -25.89
C LYS A 372 17.32 -4.86 -25.18
N ASP A 373 16.23 -5.55 -24.84
CA ASP A 373 15.03 -4.94 -24.29
C ASP A 373 15.02 -4.93 -22.74
N GLY A 374 16.02 -5.55 -22.09
CA GLY A 374 16.23 -5.49 -20.64
C GLY A 374 15.18 -6.24 -19.82
N VAL A 375 14.54 -7.25 -20.38
CA VAL A 375 13.49 -8.05 -19.71
C VAL A 375 14.13 -9.18 -18.90
N THR A 376 13.73 -9.36 -17.63
CA THR A 376 14.20 -10.49 -16.83
C THR A 376 13.43 -11.77 -17.17
N VAL A 377 14.12 -12.72 -17.79
CA VAL A 377 13.57 -14.04 -18.13
C VAL A 377 14.10 -15.09 -17.16
N GLN A 378 13.21 -15.94 -16.64
CA GLN A 378 13.57 -17.01 -15.71
C GLN A 378 12.88 -18.32 -16.10
N HIS A 379 13.56 -19.44 -15.84
CA HIS A 379 12.95 -20.75 -15.96
C HIS A 379 11.96 -20.99 -14.81
N ILE A 380 10.83 -21.66 -15.10
CA ILE A 380 9.76 -21.90 -14.12
C ILE A 380 10.27 -22.63 -12.86
N ASP A 381 11.16 -23.60 -13.02
CA ASP A 381 11.69 -24.40 -11.92
C ASP A 381 12.65 -23.61 -11.03
N ASP A 382 13.47 -22.74 -11.63
CA ASP A 382 14.40 -21.88 -10.90
C ASP A 382 13.63 -20.83 -10.09
N PHE A 383 12.60 -20.25 -10.71
CA PHE A 383 11.69 -19.34 -10.02
C PHE A 383 10.97 -20.06 -8.87
N HIS A 384 10.47 -21.28 -9.08
CA HIS A 384 9.81 -22.07 -8.03
C HIS A 384 10.76 -22.44 -6.88
N ARG A 385 12.04 -22.74 -7.15
CA ARG A 385 13.06 -22.97 -6.12
C ARG A 385 13.30 -21.71 -5.29
N ARG A 386 13.49 -20.56 -5.95
CA ARG A 386 13.67 -19.27 -5.27
C ARG A 386 12.44 -18.89 -4.44
N TRP A 387 11.24 -19.11 -4.98
CA TRP A 387 10.00 -18.87 -4.25
C TRP A 387 9.84 -19.74 -3.00
N ARG A 388 10.21 -21.03 -3.07
CA ARG A 388 10.21 -21.93 -1.91
C ARG A 388 11.21 -21.51 -0.84
N GLN A 389 12.40 -21.03 -1.22
CA GLN A 389 13.39 -20.53 -0.26
C GLN A 389 12.89 -19.29 0.49
N LEU A 390 12.12 -18.44 -0.18
CA LEU A 390 11.55 -17.21 0.40
C LEU A 390 10.26 -17.45 1.18
N THR A 391 9.61 -18.59 0.99
CA THR A 391 8.37 -18.96 1.65
C THR A 391 8.60 -20.31 2.34
N PRO A 392 9.33 -20.36 3.47
CA PRO A 392 9.40 -21.60 4.24
C PRO A 392 7.98 -21.97 4.67
N GLU A 393 7.54 -23.16 4.26
CA GLU A 393 6.25 -23.72 4.68
C GLU A 393 6.22 -23.72 6.22
N LYS A 394 5.23 -23.03 6.79
CA LYS A 394 4.91 -23.07 8.21
C LYS A 394 3.87 -24.14 8.49
#